data_AF-A0A6C0JXX2-F1
#
_entry.id   AF-A0A6C0JXX2-F1
#
_cell.length_a   1.000
_cell.length_b   1.000
_cell.length_c   1.000
_cell.angle_alpha   90.00
_cell.angle_beta   90.00
_cell.angle_gamma   90.00
#
_symmetry.space_group_name_H-M   'P 1'
#
loop_
_entity.id
_entity.type
_entity.pdbx_description
1 polymer ?
#
loop_
_entity_poly.entity_id
_entity_poly.type
_entity_poly.pdbx_seq_one_letter_code
_entity_poly.pdbx_strand_id
1 'polypeptide(L)'
;MTTKQDFTNEEYLNKMKHANESLGISDDFTSEKNKNIIFVYTPPKVGSTTLVSSIRINACGKFTVLHLHNEIMLKVLYKITDVTVLDIIKYNKFLGKNVYVIDIYRSPIEQKLSTFFENIHSFHFNVPIEILNTFEIEKIIKRFNQVFPYLLTNDNFRTKYNVPVPETFDFNKKFISSEVDGIKYFKIRLKDSDEWRNILKNVLGVEIYIANDYETNKKPVNKLFSTFKQCYKIPINLFESIKNDDNLKYYYSDEERKQYLNSWIVKNDKTPVLTFTPEEYVFYSDISLDNRHISEIQLDHYIDLGCLCMGCCRKRGLLLFKLQKGGQITEKINHYDAGADYLKAKAKRVPVYLKVNNNNSRNVEILKSNFMKVLR
;
A
#
# COMPACT_ATOMS: atom_id res chain seq x y z
N MET A 1 -13.19 -23.75 12.71
CA MET A 1 -12.56 -25.00 12.26
C MET A 1 -11.47 -24.65 11.26
N THR A 2 -10.22 -24.57 11.70
CA THR A 2 -9.06 -24.34 10.84
C THR A 2 -8.72 -25.66 10.16
N THR A 3 -9.11 -25.81 8.89
CA THR A 3 -8.55 -26.84 8.02
C THR A 3 -7.02 -26.70 8.07
N LYS A 4 -6.36 -27.74 8.58
CA LYS A 4 -4.90 -27.78 8.65
C LYS A 4 -4.41 -27.68 7.20
N GLN A 5 -3.66 -26.63 6.88
CA GLN A 5 -3.10 -26.44 5.55
C GLN A 5 -2.17 -27.62 5.26
N ASP A 6 -2.53 -28.43 4.27
CA ASP A 6 -1.74 -29.58 3.88
C ASP A 6 -1.02 -29.29 2.57
N PHE A 7 0.19 -28.74 2.68
CA PHE A 7 1.06 -28.48 1.53
C PHE A 7 1.64 -29.76 0.92
N THR A 8 1.28 -30.95 1.42
CA THR A 8 1.59 -32.25 0.79
C THR A 8 0.48 -32.74 -0.14
N ASN A 9 -0.71 -32.14 -0.07
CA ASN A 9 -1.80 -32.38 -1.01
C ASN A 9 -1.50 -31.69 -2.36
N GLU A 10 -1.47 -32.48 -3.44
CA GLU A 10 -1.10 -32.00 -4.77
C GLU A 10 -2.07 -30.95 -5.34
N GLU A 11 -3.37 -31.12 -5.12
CA GLU A 11 -4.39 -30.17 -5.58
C GLU A 11 -4.22 -28.81 -4.89
N TYR A 12 -4.04 -28.83 -3.57
CA TYR A 12 -3.81 -27.61 -2.79
C TYR A 12 -2.50 -26.93 -3.17
N LEU A 13 -1.44 -27.72 -3.42
CA LEU A 13 -0.16 -27.21 -3.88
C LEU A 13 -0.28 -26.49 -5.24
N ASN A 14 -1.04 -27.06 -6.18
CA ASN A 14 -1.26 -26.45 -7.49
C ASN A 14 -2.04 -25.12 -7.39
N LYS A 15 -3.02 -25.03 -6.49
CA LYS A 15 -3.72 -23.76 -6.19
C LYS A 15 -2.77 -22.70 -5.65
N MET A 16 -1.89 -23.08 -4.71
CA MET A 16 -0.87 -22.19 -4.16
C MET A 16 0.12 -21.69 -5.22
N LYS A 17 0.61 -22.59 -6.10
CA LYS A 17 1.49 -22.22 -7.22
C LYS A 17 0.81 -21.22 -8.15
N HIS A 18 -0.42 -21.49 -8.56
CA HIS A 18 -1.20 -20.59 -9.40
C HIS A 18 -1.39 -19.20 -8.76
N ALA A 19 -1.67 -19.17 -7.46
CA ALA A 19 -1.78 -17.92 -6.71
C ALA A 19 -0.45 -17.14 -6.68
N ASN A 20 0.68 -17.81 -6.42
CA ASN A 20 2.02 -17.20 -6.46
C ASN A 20 2.33 -16.62 -7.84
N GLU A 21 2.10 -17.40 -8.91
CA GLU A 21 2.32 -16.97 -10.29
C GLU A 21 1.49 -15.74 -10.64
N SER A 22 0.20 -15.75 -10.27
CA SER A 22 -0.73 -14.65 -10.50
C SER A 22 -0.33 -13.37 -9.74
N LEU A 23 0.31 -13.52 -8.58
CA LEU A 23 0.86 -12.42 -7.80
C LEU A 23 2.27 -12.00 -8.25
N GLY A 24 2.86 -12.67 -9.25
CA GLY A 24 4.21 -12.40 -9.73
C GLY A 24 5.32 -12.81 -8.76
N ILE A 25 5.03 -13.75 -7.84
CA ILE A 25 6.01 -14.32 -6.93
C ILE A 25 6.78 -15.40 -7.66
N SER A 26 8.11 -15.25 -7.72
CA SER A 26 8.98 -16.18 -8.44
C SER A 26 9.51 -17.27 -7.51
N ASP A 27 9.48 -18.51 -7.98
CA ASP A 27 10.09 -19.68 -7.32
C ASP A 27 11.59 -19.83 -7.65
N ASP A 28 12.16 -18.93 -8.45
CA ASP A 28 13.59 -18.91 -8.77
C ASP A 28 14.39 -18.23 -7.64
N PHE A 29 15.12 -18.99 -6.84
CA PHE A 29 15.93 -18.48 -5.73
C PHE A 29 17.30 -17.93 -6.17
N THR A 30 17.60 -17.79 -7.47
CA THR A 30 18.89 -17.22 -7.93
C THR A 30 19.07 -15.76 -7.51
N SER A 31 17.97 -14.98 -7.44
CA SER A 31 18.00 -13.58 -7.04
C SER A 31 17.58 -13.36 -5.58
N GLU A 32 18.26 -12.45 -4.88
CA GLU A 32 18.01 -12.17 -3.46
C GLU A 32 16.53 -11.79 -3.17
N LYS A 33 15.93 -10.91 -3.99
CA LYS A 33 14.50 -10.55 -3.89
C LYS A 33 13.52 -11.72 -3.96
N ASN A 34 13.88 -12.84 -4.57
CA ASN A 34 12.98 -14.00 -4.66
C ASN A 34 13.10 -14.87 -3.41
N LYS A 35 14.19 -14.71 -2.64
CA LYS A 35 14.38 -15.32 -1.31
C LYS A 35 13.66 -14.55 -0.22
N ASN A 36 13.49 -13.23 -0.37
CA ASN A 36 12.87 -12.38 0.65
C ASN A 36 11.57 -11.74 0.15
N ILE A 37 10.47 -11.94 0.87
CA ILE A 37 9.16 -11.43 0.49
C ILE A 37 8.53 -10.63 1.63
N ILE A 38 7.99 -9.46 1.29
CA ILE A 38 7.27 -8.58 2.20
C ILE A 38 5.81 -8.51 1.74
N PHE A 39 4.91 -8.96 2.61
CA PHE A 39 3.48 -8.71 2.51
C PHE A 39 3.13 -7.48 3.35
N VAL A 40 2.87 -6.36 2.70
CA VAL A 40 2.16 -5.25 3.33
C VAL A 40 0.69 -5.64 3.33
N TYR A 41 0.28 -6.34 4.39
CA TYR A 41 -1.08 -6.79 4.57
C TYR A 41 -1.73 -5.90 5.63
N THR A 42 -2.63 -5.02 5.20
CA THR A 42 -3.19 -3.99 6.08
C THR A 42 -4.65 -3.69 5.75
N PRO A 43 -5.45 -3.17 6.68
CA PRO A 43 -6.71 -2.52 6.32
C PRO A 43 -6.49 -1.39 5.30
N PRO A 44 -7.53 -0.98 4.54
CA PRO A 44 -7.41 0.16 3.64
C PRO A 44 -7.22 1.47 4.43
N LYS A 45 -6.65 2.48 3.75
CA LYS A 45 -6.53 3.86 4.24
C LYS A 45 -5.69 4.04 5.49
N VAL A 46 -4.65 3.23 5.65
CA VAL A 46 -3.68 3.33 6.76
C VAL A 46 -2.31 3.88 6.32
N GLY A 47 -2.18 4.37 5.09
CA GLY A 47 -0.89 4.86 4.54
C GLY A 47 0.01 3.77 3.94
N SER A 48 -0.54 2.60 3.67
CA SER A 48 0.19 1.46 3.09
C SER A 48 0.75 1.73 1.69
N THR A 49 0.07 2.54 0.86
CA THR A 49 0.59 2.94 -0.46
C THR A 49 1.94 3.66 -0.36
N THR A 50 2.07 4.63 0.55
CA THR A 50 3.32 5.33 0.85
C THR A 50 4.41 4.37 1.29
N LEU A 51 4.08 3.44 2.19
CA LEU A 51 5.03 2.43 2.66
C LEU A 51 5.52 1.54 1.50
N VAL A 52 4.61 1.01 0.70
CA VAL A 52 4.92 0.11 -0.42
C VAL A 52 5.79 0.81 -1.45
N SER A 53 5.42 2.02 -1.87
CA SER A 53 6.21 2.84 -2.80
C SER A 53 7.61 3.12 -2.23
N SER A 54 7.71 3.44 -0.95
CA SER A 54 9.00 3.66 -0.27
C SER A 54 9.86 2.40 -0.29
N ILE A 55 9.33 1.24 0.11
CA ILE A 55 10.11 -0.01 0.12
C ILE A 55 10.56 -0.38 -1.30
N ARG A 56 9.67 -0.29 -2.30
CA ARG A 56 10.00 -0.64 -3.69
C ARG A 56 11.10 0.23 -4.28
N ILE A 57 11.10 1.53 -4.00
CA ILE A 57 12.14 2.47 -4.46
C ILE A 57 13.49 2.17 -3.80
N ASN A 58 13.49 1.93 -2.49
CA ASN A 58 14.72 1.82 -1.69
C ASN A 58 15.34 0.42 -1.71
N ALA A 59 14.53 -0.63 -1.80
CA ALA A 59 14.95 -2.03 -1.63
C ALA A 59 14.77 -2.86 -2.90
N CYS A 60 14.85 -2.20 -4.06
CA CYS A 60 14.81 -2.84 -5.37
C CYS A 60 15.88 -3.94 -5.47
N GLY A 61 15.47 -5.15 -5.82
CA GLY A 61 16.37 -6.31 -5.93
C GLY A 61 16.63 -7.08 -4.62
N LYS A 62 16.22 -6.55 -3.47
CA LYS A 62 16.36 -7.22 -2.16
C LYS A 62 15.10 -7.93 -1.68
N PHE A 63 13.92 -7.38 -1.99
CA PHE A 63 12.63 -7.94 -1.59
C PHE A 63 11.63 -7.95 -2.74
N THR A 64 10.80 -8.98 -2.78
CA THR A 64 9.51 -8.97 -3.47
C THR A 64 8.47 -8.33 -2.54
N VAL A 65 7.79 -7.27 -2.97
CA VAL A 65 6.86 -6.50 -2.12
C VAL A 65 5.45 -6.55 -2.67
N LEU A 66 4.55 -7.18 -1.91
CA LEU A 66 3.13 -7.31 -2.21
C LEU A 66 2.31 -6.45 -1.27
N HIS A 67 1.25 -5.84 -1.80
CA HIS A 67 0.32 -5.04 -1.03
C HIS A 67 -1.07 -5.63 -1.19
N LEU A 68 -1.69 -6.01 -0.08
CA LEU A 68 -2.98 -6.67 -0.05
C LEU A 68 -3.82 -6.09 1.10
N HIS A 69 -5.13 -5.94 0.87
CA HIS A 69 -6.06 -5.48 1.91
C HIS A 69 -6.95 -6.58 2.47
N ASN A 70 -7.37 -7.51 1.62
CA ASN A 70 -8.27 -8.61 1.94
C ASN A 70 -8.35 -9.59 0.75
N GLU A 71 -9.15 -10.63 0.92
CA GLU A 71 -9.42 -11.68 -0.06
C GLU A 71 -10.26 -11.14 -1.24
N ILE A 72 -11.03 -10.06 -1.05
CA ILE A 72 -11.74 -9.39 -2.15
C ILE A 72 -10.73 -8.85 -3.17
N MET A 73 -9.62 -8.27 -2.72
CA MET A 73 -8.55 -7.81 -3.59
C MET A 73 -7.92 -8.97 -4.39
N LEU A 74 -7.73 -10.14 -3.76
CA LEU A 74 -7.26 -11.35 -4.46
C LEU A 74 -8.22 -11.77 -5.57
N LYS A 75 -9.51 -11.84 -5.25
CA LYS A 75 -10.57 -12.23 -6.19
C LYS A 75 -10.66 -11.28 -7.37
N VAL A 76 -10.67 -9.98 -7.10
CA VAL A 76 -11.01 -9.01 -8.14
C VAL A 76 -9.81 -8.61 -8.99
N LEU A 77 -8.63 -8.46 -8.40
CA LEU A 77 -7.43 -8.06 -9.14
C LEU A 77 -6.69 -9.25 -9.76
N TYR A 78 -6.67 -10.39 -9.08
CA TYR A 78 -5.84 -11.54 -9.45
C TYR A 78 -6.64 -12.77 -9.85
N LYS A 79 -7.98 -12.71 -9.79
CA LYS A 79 -8.90 -13.84 -10.09
C LYS A 79 -8.67 -15.07 -9.18
N ILE A 80 -8.11 -14.85 -8.00
CA ILE A 80 -7.84 -15.89 -7.00
C ILE A 80 -9.03 -15.97 -6.03
N THR A 81 -9.72 -17.11 -5.96
CA THR A 81 -11.01 -17.21 -5.21
C THR A 81 -11.04 -18.28 -4.12
N ASP A 82 -10.13 -19.23 -4.17
CA ASP A 82 -10.13 -20.48 -3.42
C ASP A 82 -9.03 -20.54 -2.36
N VAL A 83 -8.29 -19.43 -2.17
CA VAL A 83 -7.19 -19.33 -1.22
C VAL A 83 -7.20 -17.97 -0.52
N THR A 84 -6.75 -17.95 0.73
CA THR A 84 -6.65 -16.72 1.53
C THR A 84 -5.26 -16.09 1.43
N VAL A 85 -5.15 -14.82 1.82
CA VAL A 85 -3.85 -14.14 1.90
C VAL A 85 -2.90 -14.85 2.87
N LEU A 86 -3.43 -15.40 3.98
CA LEU A 86 -2.64 -16.13 4.97
C LEU A 86 -2.13 -17.48 4.44
N ASP A 87 -2.90 -18.14 3.57
CA ASP A 87 -2.46 -19.37 2.89
C ASP A 87 -1.23 -19.08 2.03
N ILE A 88 -1.27 -18.00 1.25
CA ILE A 88 -0.17 -17.57 0.37
C ILE A 88 1.06 -17.19 1.19
N ILE A 89 0.89 -16.45 2.30
CA ILE A 89 1.97 -16.09 3.22
C ILE A 89 2.68 -17.35 3.75
N LYS A 90 1.91 -18.32 4.25
CA LYS A 90 2.45 -19.56 4.82
C LYS A 90 3.06 -20.47 3.76
N TYR A 91 2.47 -20.54 2.58
CA TYR A 91 3.03 -21.28 1.45
C TYR A 91 4.41 -20.75 1.05
N ASN A 92 4.59 -19.43 1.00
CA ASN A 92 5.89 -18.85 0.69
C ASN A 92 6.95 -19.16 1.76
N LYS A 93 6.54 -19.28 3.02
CA LYS A 93 7.43 -19.78 4.08
C LYS A 93 7.77 -21.26 3.90
N PHE A 94 6.79 -22.08 3.54
CA PHE A 94 6.97 -23.51 3.23
C PHE A 94 7.97 -23.72 2.09
N LEU A 95 7.97 -22.86 1.07
CA LEU A 95 8.97 -22.86 0.00
C LEU A 95 10.40 -22.47 0.44
N GLY A 96 10.60 -22.06 1.70
CA GLY A 96 11.90 -21.67 2.23
C GLY A 96 12.25 -20.19 2.05
N LYS A 97 11.28 -19.32 1.73
CA LYS A 97 11.51 -17.87 1.66
C LYS A 97 11.56 -17.23 3.06
N ASN A 98 12.26 -16.12 3.17
CA ASN A 98 12.18 -15.21 4.31
C ASN A 98 10.93 -14.34 4.14
N VAL A 99 9.92 -14.57 4.99
CA VAL A 99 8.61 -13.92 4.88
C VAL A 99 8.44 -12.88 5.97
N TYR A 100 8.09 -11.67 5.55
CA TYR A 100 7.79 -10.53 6.41
C TYR A 100 6.34 -10.08 6.15
N VAL A 101 5.57 -9.84 7.21
CA VAL A 101 4.22 -9.29 7.12
C VAL A 101 4.20 -7.98 7.87
N ILE A 102 3.86 -6.88 7.20
CA ILE A 102 3.79 -5.55 7.81
C ILE A 102 2.33 -5.07 7.81
N ASP A 103 1.83 -4.76 9.00
CA ASP A 103 0.53 -4.14 9.24
C ASP A 103 0.69 -2.72 9.79
N ILE A 104 -0.26 -1.84 9.49
CA ILE A 104 -0.22 -0.42 9.88
C ILE A 104 -1.50 -0.05 10.61
N TYR A 105 -1.33 0.49 11.81
CA TYR A 105 -2.42 1.12 12.55
C TYR A 105 -2.54 2.60 12.18
N ARG A 106 -3.79 3.08 12.01
CA ARG A 106 -4.10 4.50 11.86
C ARG A 106 -5.15 4.87 12.89
N SER A 107 -5.02 6.10 13.41
CA SER A 107 -5.98 6.72 14.31
C SER A 107 -7.40 6.66 13.73
N PRO A 108 -8.41 6.35 14.56
CA PRO A 108 -9.70 5.89 14.07
C PRO A 108 -10.49 6.98 13.33
N ILE A 109 -10.48 8.24 13.79
CA ILE A 109 -11.21 9.32 13.11
C ILE A 109 -10.60 9.58 11.72
N GLU A 110 -9.28 9.67 11.64
CA GLU A 110 -8.54 9.91 10.41
C GLU A 110 -8.72 8.76 9.41
N GLN A 111 -8.76 7.51 9.88
CA GLN A 111 -9.04 6.36 9.04
C GLN A 111 -10.48 6.37 8.52
N LYS A 112 -11.47 6.66 9.38
CA LYS A 112 -12.87 6.79 9.00
C LYS A 112 -13.06 7.89 7.96
N LEU A 113 -12.51 9.07 8.19
CA LEU A 113 -12.52 10.19 7.23
C LEU A 113 -11.90 9.78 5.89
N SER A 114 -10.73 9.15 5.93
CA SER A 114 -10.03 8.73 4.70
C SER A 114 -10.78 7.63 3.94
N THR A 115 -11.53 6.79 4.64
CA THR A 115 -12.36 5.74 4.04
C THR A 115 -13.60 6.35 3.37
N PHE A 116 -14.28 7.26 4.07
CA PHE A 116 -15.43 7.97 3.53
C PHE A 116 -15.07 8.79 2.27
N PHE A 117 -13.99 9.57 2.33
CA PHE A 117 -13.57 10.42 1.21
C PHE A 117 -12.97 9.66 0.02
N GLU A 118 -12.62 8.38 0.18
CA GLU A 118 -12.19 7.57 -0.95
C GLU A 118 -13.34 7.34 -1.94
N ASN A 119 -14.49 6.93 -1.42
CA ASN A 119 -15.64 6.53 -2.23
C ASN A 119 -16.78 7.54 -2.13
N ILE A 120 -16.47 8.81 -1.78
CA ILE A 120 -17.48 9.84 -1.55
C ILE A 120 -18.36 10.07 -2.77
N HIS A 121 -17.76 10.16 -3.95
CA HIS A 121 -18.47 10.41 -5.20
C HIS A 121 -19.12 9.13 -5.77
N SER A 122 -18.41 7.99 -5.73
CA SER A 122 -18.78 6.73 -6.40
C SER A 122 -19.61 5.74 -5.55
N PHE A 123 -19.76 6.00 -4.26
CA PHE A 123 -20.56 5.15 -3.37
C PHE A 123 -21.45 6.01 -2.49
N HIS A 124 -20.89 7.04 -1.84
CA HIS A 124 -21.69 7.78 -0.86
C HIS A 124 -22.74 8.68 -1.52
N PHE A 125 -22.39 9.38 -2.60
CA PHE A 125 -23.31 10.29 -3.28
C PHE A 125 -23.69 9.86 -4.69
N ASN A 126 -23.00 8.90 -5.29
CA ASN A 126 -23.24 8.40 -6.64
C ASN A 126 -23.40 9.51 -7.70
N VAL A 127 -22.52 10.51 -7.63
CA VAL A 127 -22.46 11.63 -8.59
C VAL A 127 -21.02 11.86 -9.05
N PRO A 128 -20.82 12.40 -10.26
CA PRO A 128 -19.52 12.93 -10.71
C PRO A 128 -18.91 13.90 -9.70
N ILE A 129 -17.57 13.96 -9.64
CA ILE A 129 -16.86 14.78 -8.66
C ILE A 129 -17.16 16.28 -8.85
N GLU A 130 -17.38 16.70 -10.09
CA GLU A 130 -17.73 18.07 -10.45
C GLU A 130 -19.03 18.51 -9.78
N ILE A 131 -20.03 17.61 -9.75
CA ILE A 131 -21.31 17.82 -9.07
C ILE A 131 -21.14 17.72 -7.56
N LEU A 132 -20.38 16.75 -7.07
CA LEU A 132 -20.13 16.59 -5.63
C LEU A 132 -19.51 17.86 -5.02
N ASN A 133 -18.62 18.52 -5.75
CA ASN A 133 -17.96 19.75 -5.32
C ASN A 133 -18.90 20.96 -5.19
N THR A 134 -20.16 20.88 -5.65
CA THR A 134 -21.18 21.93 -5.46
C THR A 134 -22.08 21.70 -4.26
N PHE A 135 -21.98 20.54 -3.59
CA PHE A 135 -22.84 20.22 -2.45
C PHE A 135 -22.49 21.08 -1.23
N GLU A 136 -23.53 21.48 -0.49
CA GLU A 136 -23.40 22.10 0.83
C GLU A 136 -22.66 21.18 1.79
N ILE A 137 -21.79 21.75 2.61
CA ILE A 137 -20.90 20.96 3.48
C ILE A 137 -21.70 20.20 4.56
N GLU A 138 -22.81 20.77 4.99
CA GLU A 138 -23.75 20.20 5.95
C GLU A 138 -24.31 18.86 5.46
N LYS A 139 -24.57 18.73 4.16
CA LYS A 139 -25.02 17.47 3.55
C LYS A 139 -23.94 16.39 3.63
N ILE A 140 -22.68 16.78 3.41
CA ILE A 140 -21.53 15.87 3.51
C ILE A 140 -21.29 15.44 4.96
N ILE A 141 -21.33 16.39 5.90
CA ILE A 141 -21.19 16.15 7.34
C ILE A 141 -22.30 15.24 7.86
N LYS A 142 -23.55 15.51 7.48
CA LYS A 142 -24.70 14.66 7.83
C LYS A 142 -24.48 13.23 7.37
N ARG A 143 -24.08 13.02 6.10
CA ARG A 143 -23.84 11.67 5.59
C ARG A 143 -22.68 10.98 6.29
N PHE A 144 -21.56 11.68 6.53
CA PHE A 144 -20.43 11.13 7.25
C PHE A 144 -20.83 10.64 8.65
N ASN A 145 -21.55 11.48 9.40
CA ASN A 145 -22.04 11.14 10.73
C ASN A 145 -23.00 9.93 10.70
N GLN A 146 -23.90 9.85 9.72
CA GLN A 146 -24.83 8.73 9.57
C GLN A 146 -24.11 7.38 9.40
N VAL A 147 -23.05 7.35 8.59
CA VAL A 147 -22.29 6.11 8.29
C VAL A 147 -21.12 5.87 9.24
N PHE A 148 -20.81 6.80 10.13
CA PHE A 148 -19.60 6.79 10.97
C PHE A 148 -19.34 5.46 11.70
N PRO A 149 -20.34 4.81 12.34
CA PRO A 149 -20.11 3.54 13.03
C PRO A 149 -19.63 2.43 12.10
N TYR A 150 -20.06 2.44 10.84
CA TYR A 150 -19.81 1.39 9.85
C TYR A 150 -18.53 1.59 9.04
N LEU A 151 -17.86 2.74 9.19
CA LEU A 151 -16.53 2.96 8.62
C LEU A 151 -15.49 2.18 9.43
N LEU A 152 -15.21 0.94 9.03
CA LEU A 152 -14.41 -0.01 9.81
C LEU A 152 -12.96 0.45 10.05
N THR A 153 -12.49 0.24 11.28
CA THR A 153 -11.10 0.46 11.75
C THR A 153 -10.52 -0.88 12.21
N ASN A 154 -10.41 -1.82 11.27
CA ASN A 154 -9.98 -3.19 11.55
C ASN A 154 -8.53 -3.24 12.05
N ASP A 155 -8.22 -4.26 12.86
CA ASP A 155 -6.86 -4.57 13.29
C ASP A 155 -6.49 -6.02 12.93
N ASN A 156 -5.91 -6.20 11.74
CA ASN A 156 -5.55 -7.52 11.24
C ASN A 156 -4.55 -8.24 12.16
N PHE A 157 -3.61 -7.49 12.76
CA PHE A 157 -2.60 -8.08 13.66
C PHE A 157 -3.22 -8.75 14.88
N ARG A 158 -4.19 -8.09 15.54
CA ARG A 158 -4.86 -8.64 16.73
C ARG A 158 -5.95 -9.65 16.42
N THR A 159 -6.57 -9.56 15.23
CA THR A 159 -7.80 -10.32 14.95
C THR A 159 -7.67 -11.37 13.85
N LYS A 160 -6.70 -11.23 12.93
CA LYS A 160 -6.62 -12.04 11.71
C LYS A 160 -5.39 -12.94 11.64
N TYR A 161 -4.23 -12.46 12.08
CA TYR A 161 -2.96 -13.19 11.84
C TYR A 161 -2.76 -14.41 12.73
N ASN A 162 -3.52 -14.53 13.82
CA ASN A 162 -3.38 -15.60 14.81
C ASN A 162 -1.93 -15.68 15.34
N VAL A 163 -1.37 -14.52 15.69
CA VAL A 163 -0.01 -14.37 16.24
C VAL A 163 -0.10 -13.92 17.70
N PRO A 164 0.92 -14.24 18.54
CA PRO A 164 1.01 -13.68 19.88
C PRO A 164 0.99 -12.15 19.83
N VAL A 165 0.03 -11.56 20.53
CA VAL A 165 -0.12 -10.12 20.71
C VAL A 165 0.47 -9.77 22.08
N PRO A 166 1.48 -8.88 22.15
CA PRO A 166 1.97 -8.37 23.43
C PRO A 166 0.85 -7.72 24.25
N GLU A 167 1.00 -7.67 25.58
CA GLU A 167 0.02 -7.00 26.44
C GLU A 167 -0.03 -5.48 26.19
N THR A 168 1.11 -4.89 25.84
CA THR A 168 1.26 -3.46 25.60
C THR A 168 2.05 -3.19 24.32
N PHE A 169 1.71 -2.10 23.63
CA PHE A 169 2.53 -1.58 22.54
C PHE A 169 3.85 -0.98 23.08
N ASP A 170 4.97 -1.29 22.44
CA ASP A 170 6.27 -0.72 22.82
C ASP A 170 6.41 0.71 22.24
N PHE A 171 6.12 1.71 23.07
CA PHE A 171 6.19 3.12 22.68
C PHE A 171 7.61 3.66 22.46
N ASN A 172 8.64 2.95 22.94
CA ASN A 172 10.03 3.32 22.71
C ASN A 172 10.50 2.81 21.35
N LYS A 173 10.23 1.54 21.04
CA LYS A 173 10.54 0.96 19.73
C LYS A 173 9.59 1.44 18.62
N LYS A 174 8.35 1.78 18.97
CA LYS A 174 7.29 2.26 18.05
C LYS A 174 6.83 1.22 17.03
N PHE A 175 7.05 -0.06 17.31
CA PHE A 175 6.48 -1.17 16.56
C PHE A 175 6.33 -2.41 17.43
N ILE A 176 5.46 -3.32 17.02
CA ILE A 176 5.38 -4.68 17.53
C ILE A 176 6.10 -5.61 16.54
N SER A 177 6.83 -6.58 17.06
CA SER A 177 7.36 -7.71 16.29
C SER A 177 6.91 -9.03 16.92
N SER A 178 6.45 -9.96 16.10
CA SER A 178 6.12 -11.33 16.50
C SER A 178 6.62 -12.30 15.44
N GLU A 179 7.06 -13.49 15.83
CA GLU A 179 7.52 -14.52 14.91
C GLU A 179 6.78 -15.83 15.19
N VAL A 180 6.13 -16.37 14.16
CA VAL A 180 5.37 -17.63 14.23
C VAL A 180 5.71 -18.44 12.99
N ASP A 181 6.07 -19.72 13.18
CA ASP A 181 6.48 -20.63 12.10
C ASP A 181 7.57 -20.05 11.19
N GLY A 182 8.46 -19.22 11.75
CA GLY A 182 9.53 -18.54 11.03
C GLY A 182 9.07 -17.43 10.07
N ILE A 183 7.82 -16.96 10.19
CA ILE A 183 7.28 -15.77 9.52
C ILE A 183 7.34 -14.60 10.50
N LYS A 184 7.88 -13.46 10.05
CA LYS A 184 8.05 -12.27 10.89
C LYS A 184 6.92 -11.27 10.66
N TYR A 185 6.12 -11.01 11.69
CA TYR A 185 5.00 -10.08 11.66
C TYR A 185 5.36 -8.79 12.38
N PHE A 186 5.04 -7.66 11.76
CA PHE A 186 5.28 -6.32 12.29
C PHE A 186 4.00 -5.49 12.29
N LYS A 187 3.78 -4.76 13.37
CA LYS A 187 2.74 -3.72 13.43
C LYS A 187 3.40 -2.37 13.71
N ILE A 188 3.19 -1.41 12.81
CA ILE A 188 3.66 -0.03 12.95
C ILE A 188 2.48 0.94 13.01
N ARG A 189 2.69 2.19 13.43
CA ARG A 189 1.64 3.23 13.46
C ARG A 189 1.90 4.27 12.39
N LEU A 190 0.85 4.73 11.71
CA LEU A 190 0.95 5.81 10.72
C LEU A 190 1.36 7.15 11.36
N LYS A 191 1.00 7.39 12.63
CA LYS A 191 1.42 8.60 13.34
C LYS A 191 2.93 8.71 13.53
N ASP A 192 3.66 7.60 13.45
CA ASP A 192 5.12 7.54 13.56
C ASP A 192 5.79 7.47 12.18
N SER A 193 5.10 7.92 11.12
CA SER A 193 5.61 7.85 9.74
C SER A 193 6.96 8.55 9.55
N ASP A 194 7.21 9.59 10.32
CA ASP A 194 8.48 10.33 10.29
C ASP A 194 9.66 9.49 10.82
N GLU A 195 9.38 8.45 11.60
CA GLU A 195 10.35 7.52 12.16
C GLU A 195 10.40 6.18 11.42
N TRP A 196 9.55 5.98 10.40
CA TRP A 196 9.53 4.74 9.63
C TRP A 196 10.88 4.41 9.00
N ARG A 197 11.72 5.39 8.64
CA ARG A 197 13.08 5.12 8.16
C ARG A 197 13.90 4.30 9.17
N ASN A 198 13.85 4.68 10.45
CA ASN A 198 14.58 4.00 11.52
C ASN A 198 13.94 2.66 11.86
N ILE A 199 12.61 2.62 11.97
CA ILE A 199 11.85 1.39 12.25
C ILE A 199 12.13 0.34 11.16
N LEU A 200 11.99 0.71 9.89
CA LEU A 200 12.20 -0.21 8.77
C LEU A 200 13.66 -0.63 8.61
N LYS A 201 14.62 0.23 8.95
CA LYS A 201 16.04 -0.15 9.00
C LYS A 201 16.27 -1.25 10.04
N ASN A 202 15.65 -1.15 11.22
CA ASN A 202 15.77 -2.16 12.27
C ASN A 202 15.06 -3.47 11.88
N VAL A 203 13.92 -3.37 11.20
CA VAL A 203 13.09 -4.52 10.84
C VAL A 203 13.61 -5.27 9.60
N LEU A 204 14.03 -4.54 8.56
CA LEU A 204 14.39 -5.08 7.26
C LEU A 204 15.89 -5.07 6.98
N GLY A 205 16.70 -4.40 7.80
CA GLY A 205 18.14 -4.23 7.55
C GLY A 205 18.46 -3.32 6.35
N VAL A 206 17.48 -2.55 5.86
CA VAL A 206 17.63 -1.63 4.72
C VAL A 206 17.17 -0.25 5.11
N GLU A 207 17.95 0.75 4.74
CA GLU A 207 17.58 2.15 4.92
C GLU A 207 16.49 2.55 3.92
N ILE A 208 15.31 2.90 4.44
CA ILE A 208 14.14 3.25 3.61
C ILE A 208 13.85 4.75 3.75
N TYR A 209 14.07 5.50 2.68
CA TYR A 209 13.65 6.89 2.57
C TYR A 209 12.17 6.95 2.16
N ILE A 210 11.36 7.69 2.93
CA ILE A 210 9.91 7.74 2.72
C ILE A 210 9.57 8.59 1.49
N ALA A 211 8.87 7.97 0.54
CA ALA A 211 8.32 8.61 -0.64
C ALA A 211 6.84 8.90 -0.38
N ASN A 212 6.50 10.16 -0.06
CA ASN A 212 5.11 10.56 0.18
C ASN A 212 4.27 10.33 -1.09
N ASP A 213 3.48 9.27 -1.06
CA ASP A 213 2.54 8.91 -2.11
C ASP A 213 1.14 9.34 -1.70
N TYR A 214 0.31 9.69 -2.68
CA TYR A 214 -1.14 9.66 -2.52
C TYR A 214 -1.76 10.58 -1.43
N GLU A 215 -1.35 11.85 -1.38
CA GLU A 215 -2.03 12.85 -0.56
C GLU A 215 -3.38 13.25 -1.15
N THR A 216 -4.45 13.27 -0.34
CA THR A 216 -5.78 13.79 -0.75
C THR A 216 -5.71 15.19 -1.35
N ASN A 217 -4.70 15.96 -0.96
CA ASN A 217 -4.42 17.30 -1.47
C ASN A 217 -4.23 17.34 -3.00
N LYS A 218 -3.88 16.20 -3.62
CA LYS A 218 -3.67 16.05 -5.05
C LYS A 218 -4.89 15.46 -5.78
N LYS A 219 -5.97 15.11 -5.05
CA LYS A 219 -7.18 14.52 -5.63
C LYS A 219 -8.19 15.61 -6.06
N PRO A 220 -9.06 15.34 -7.04
CA PRO A 220 -10.12 16.27 -7.46
C PRO A 220 -11.09 16.70 -6.34
N VAL A 221 -11.20 15.90 -5.27
CA VAL A 221 -12.01 16.19 -4.07
C VAL A 221 -11.28 17.04 -3.00
N ASN A 222 -10.06 17.51 -3.26
CA ASN A 222 -9.24 18.21 -2.27
C ASN A 222 -9.95 19.42 -1.64
N LYS A 223 -10.60 20.26 -2.47
CA LYS A 223 -11.31 21.46 -1.99
C LYS A 223 -12.39 21.07 -0.97
N LEU A 224 -13.26 20.11 -1.34
CA LEU A 224 -14.32 19.61 -0.47
C LEU A 224 -13.77 19.00 0.82
N PHE A 225 -12.71 18.19 0.72
CA PHE A 225 -12.07 17.59 1.89
C PHE A 225 -11.46 18.64 2.83
N SER A 226 -10.85 19.68 2.28
CA SER A 226 -10.28 20.78 3.05
C SER A 226 -11.36 21.58 3.78
N THR A 227 -12.45 21.93 3.09
CA THR A 227 -13.63 22.57 3.70
C THR A 227 -14.24 21.68 4.78
N PHE A 228 -14.38 20.38 4.53
CA PHE A 228 -14.88 19.43 5.52
C PHE A 228 -14.03 19.44 6.80
N LYS A 229 -12.70 19.34 6.70
CA LYS A 229 -11.82 19.35 7.88
C LYS A 229 -11.89 20.64 8.70
N GLN A 230 -12.21 21.76 8.04
CA GLN A 230 -12.37 23.07 8.69
C GLN A 230 -13.71 23.18 9.41
N CYS A 231 -14.80 22.74 8.77
CA CYS A 231 -16.16 22.86 9.28
C CYS A 231 -16.56 21.73 10.24
N TYR A 232 -16.01 20.53 10.06
CA TYR A 232 -16.46 19.34 10.77
C TYR A 232 -16.19 19.44 12.27
N LYS A 233 -17.26 19.22 13.03
CA LYS A 233 -17.24 19.01 14.47
C LYS A 233 -17.78 17.61 14.76
N ILE A 234 -17.05 16.83 15.55
CA ILE A 234 -17.46 15.47 15.90
C ILE A 234 -18.60 15.53 16.92
N PRO A 235 -19.75 14.88 16.68
CA PRO A 235 -20.83 14.77 17.65
C PRO A 235 -20.42 14.01 18.91
N ILE A 236 -20.94 14.42 20.07
CA ILE A 236 -20.56 13.86 21.38
C ILE A 236 -20.68 12.33 21.46
N ASN A 237 -21.76 11.75 20.91
CA ASN A 237 -21.96 10.31 20.92
C ASN A 237 -20.93 9.56 20.07
N LEU A 238 -20.52 10.15 18.94
CA LEU A 238 -19.45 9.59 18.10
C LEU A 238 -18.08 9.76 18.76
N PHE A 239 -17.84 10.91 19.41
CA PHE A 239 -16.60 11.15 20.15
C PHE A 239 -16.42 10.16 21.31
N GLU A 240 -17.45 9.91 22.10
CA GLU A 240 -17.39 8.92 23.19
C GLU A 240 -17.15 7.50 22.65
N SER A 241 -17.65 7.14 21.46
CA SER A 241 -17.31 5.86 20.83
C SER A 241 -15.80 5.74 20.53
N ILE A 242 -15.17 6.82 20.07
CA ILE A 242 -13.73 6.86 19.78
C ILE A 242 -12.90 6.83 21.07
N LYS A 243 -13.32 7.55 22.09
CA LYS A 243 -12.66 7.57 23.41
C LYS A 243 -12.61 6.17 24.05
N ASN A 244 -13.62 5.35 23.75
CA ASN A 244 -13.73 3.97 24.22
C ASN A 244 -13.19 2.93 23.23
N ASP A 245 -12.60 3.33 22.11
CA ASP A 245 -12.03 2.42 21.11
C ASP A 245 -10.83 1.64 21.67
N ASP A 246 -10.88 0.31 21.57
CA ASP A 246 -9.88 -0.57 22.17
C ASP A 246 -8.55 -0.57 21.41
N ASN A 247 -8.55 -0.28 20.11
CA ASN A 247 -7.32 -0.17 19.34
C ASN A 247 -6.61 1.15 19.69
N LEU A 248 -7.34 2.24 19.86
CA LEU A 248 -6.80 3.50 20.33
C LEU A 248 -6.18 3.36 21.71
N LYS A 249 -6.86 2.71 22.66
CA LYS A 249 -6.31 2.43 24.01
C LYS A 249 -5.03 1.59 23.94
N TYR A 250 -4.96 0.64 23.03
CA TYR A 250 -3.82 -0.28 22.92
C TYR A 250 -2.60 0.36 22.23
N TYR A 251 -2.82 1.08 21.12
CA TYR A 251 -1.74 1.61 20.29
C TYR A 251 -1.26 3.00 20.68
N TYR A 252 -1.92 3.68 21.61
CA TYR A 252 -1.51 4.99 22.11
C TYR A 252 -1.16 4.90 23.58
N SER A 253 -0.09 5.57 23.99
CA SER A 253 0.16 5.78 25.42
C SER A 253 -0.92 6.69 25.99
N ASP A 254 -1.07 6.71 27.32
CA ASP A 254 -2.08 7.57 27.95
C ASP A 254 -1.90 9.05 27.58
N GLU A 255 -0.66 9.53 27.48
CA GLU A 255 -0.35 10.90 27.08
C GLU A 255 -0.68 11.14 25.61
N GLU A 256 -0.26 10.24 24.70
CA GLU A 256 -0.59 10.35 23.28
C GLU A 256 -2.10 10.34 23.05
N ARG A 257 -2.82 9.48 23.79
CA ARG A 257 -4.28 9.34 23.71
C ARG A 257 -4.96 10.60 24.22
N LYS A 258 -4.51 11.16 25.34
CA LYS A 258 -5.00 12.43 25.88
C LYS A 258 -4.80 13.57 24.87
N GLN A 259 -3.60 13.69 24.28
CA GLN A 259 -3.32 14.70 23.25
C GLN A 259 -4.22 14.55 22.03
N TYR A 260 -4.40 13.31 21.54
CA TYR A 260 -5.28 13.02 20.43
C TYR A 260 -6.73 13.40 20.71
N LEU A 261 -7.28 12.95 21.84
CA LEU A 261 -8.65 13.27 22.23
C LEU A 261 -8.85 14.77 22.46
N ASN A 262 -7.87 15.46 23.03
CA ASN A 262 -7.90 16.92 23.20
C ASN A 262 -7.90 17.67 21.86
N SER A 263 -7.24 17.15 20.82
CA SER A 263 -7.29 17.77 19.49
C SER A 263 -8.70 17.74 18.88
N TRP A 264 -9.51 16.74 19.27
CA TRP A 264 -10.88 16.56 18.79
C TRP A 264 -11.93 17.16 19.74
N ILE A 265 -11.65 17.25 21.04
CA ILE A 265 -12.60 17.82 22.01
C ILE A 265 -12.87 19.31 21.75
N VAL A 266 -11.87 20.05 21.24
CA VAL A 266 -12.02 21.45 20.82
C VAL A 266 -12.94 21.58 19.60
N LYS A 267 -13.06 20.51 18.81
CA LYS A 267 -13.97 20.38 17.67
C LYS A 267 -15.21 19.54 18.01
N ASN A 268 -15.57 19.43 19.28
CA ASN A 268 -16.72 18.63 19.69
C ASN A 268 -18.02 19.41 19.47
N ASP A 269 -19.02 18.75 18.91
CA ASP A 269 -20.41 19.18 18.92
C ASP A 269 -21.11 18.49 20.10
N LYS A 270 -21.61 19.29 21.04
CA LYS A 270 -22.31 18.78 22.23
C LYS A 270 -23.63 18.10 21.88
N THR A 271 -24.11 18.25 20.66
CA THR A 271 -25.36 17.68 20.17
C THR A 271 -25.13 16.25 19.67
N PRO A 272 -25.85 15.25 20.21
CA PRO A 272 -25.79 13.91 19.65
C PRO A 272 -26.45 13.87 18.26
N VAL A 273 -25.98 12.95 17.41
CA VAL A 273 -26.56 12.70 16.09
C VAL A 273 -27.10 11.28 15.99
N LEU A 274 -28.15 11.10 15.20
CA LEU A 274 -28.63 9.78 14.80
C LEU A 274 -27.71 9.21 13.71
N THR A 275 -27.24 7.99 13.94
CA THR A 275 -26.54 7.19 12.95
C THR A 275 -27.48 6.20 12.32
N PHE A 276 -27.11 5.60 11.20
CA PHE A 276 -27.86 4.46 10.70
C PHE A 276 -27.84 3.32 11.71
N THR A 277 -28.95 2.61 11.81
CA THR A 277 -29.05 1.25 12.34
C THR A 277 -28.38 0.26 11.38
N PRO A 278 -28.07 -0.98 11.81
CA PRO A 278 -27.48 -1.97 10.93
C PRO A 278 -28.33 -2.21 9.68
N GLU A 279 -29.64 -2.28 9.82
CA GLU A 279 -30.59 -2.50 8.73
C GLU A 279 -30.62 -1.30 7.78
N GLU A 280 -30.66 -0.07 8.31
CA GLU A 280 -30.58 1.14 7.49
C GLU A 280 -29.25 1.23 6.74
N TYR A 281 -28.14 0.80 7.35
CA TYR A 281 -26.84 0.80 6.69
C TYR A 281 -26.74 -0.25 5.58
N VAL A 282 -27.32 -1.44 5.77
CA VAL A 282 -27.43 -2.47 4.73
C VAL A 282 -28.25 -1.92 3.56
N PHE A 283 -29.45 -1.41 3.83
CA PHE A 283 -30.32 -0.83 2.81
C PHE A 283 -29.64 0.34 2.07
N TYR A 284 -28.97 1.21 2.83
CA TYR A 284 -28.16 2.30 2.28
C TYR A 284 -27.06 1.78 1.36
N SER A 285 -26.35 0.73 1.76
CA SER A 285 -25.26 0.13 1.00
C SER A 285 -25.77 -0.50 -0.29
N ASP A 286 -26.89 -1.21 -0.25
CA ASP A 286 -27.51 -1.83 -1.42
C ASP A 286 -27.90 -0.78 -2.47
N ILE A 287 -28.62 0.27 -2.06
CA ILE A 287 -28.94 1.41 -2.94
C ILE A 287 -27.67 2.07 -3.50
N SER A 288 -26.66 2.26 -2.65
CA SER A 288 -25.40 2.86 -3.06
C SER A 288 -24.65 2.01 -4.09
N LEU A 289 -24.71 0.68 -3.99
CA LEU A 289 -24.10 -0.25 -4.94
C LEU A 289 -24.88 -0.31 -6.25
N ASP A 290 -26.21 -0.38 -6.20
CA ASP A 290 -27.07 -0.45 -7.39
C ASP A 290 -26.99 0.82 -8.24
N ASN A 291 -26.80 1.97 -7.60
CA ASN A 291 -26.70 3.28 -8.28
C ASN A 291 -25.24 3.70 -8.59
N ARG A 292 -24.28 2.77 -8.48
CA ARG A 292 -22.87 3.09 -8.69
C ARG A 292 -22.62 3.44 -10.17
N HIS A 293 -22.35 4.72 -10.44
CA HIS A 293 -22.09 5.22 -11.80
C HIS A 293 -20.68 4.92 -12.35
N ILE A 294 -19.75 4.46 -11.51
CA ILE A 294 -18.39 4.06 -11.91
C ILE A 294 -18.08 2.69 -11.31
N SER A 295 -17.86 1.68 -12.16
CA SER A 295 -17.45 0.33 -11.76
C SER A 295 -15.93 0.17 -11.62
N GLU A 296 -15.16 1.24 -11.80
CA GLU A 296 -13.72 1.14 -11.94
C GLU A 296 -12.98 0.92 -10.62
N ILE A 297 -12.13 -0.09 -10.63
CA ILE A 297 -11.09 -0.28 -9.63
C ILE A 297 -9.87 0.45 -10.16
N GLN A 298 -9.37 1.41 -9.39
CA GLN A 298 -8.16 2.14 -9.76
C GLN A 298 -6.97 1.18 -9.72
N LEU A 299 -6.48 0.79 -10.90
CA LEU A 299 -5.34 -0.12 -11.05
C LEU A 299 -3.98 0.61 -10.88
N ASP A 300 -3.94 1.93 -11.09
CA ASP A 300 -2.70 2.71 -11.21
C ASP A 300 -2.47 3.74 -10.09
N HIS A 301 -2.69 3.37 -8.82
CA HIS A 301 -2.52 4.31 -7.70
C HIS A 301 -1.12 4.38 -7.10
N TYR A 302 -0.18 3.49 -7.45
CA TYR A 302 1.19 3.53 -6.93
C TYR A 302 2.12 4.44 -7.73
N ILE A 303 3.10 5.06 -7.06
CA ILE A 303 4.29 5.63 -7.72
C ILE A 303 5.05 4.55 -8.51
N ASP A 304 5.05 3.30 -8.03
CA ASP A 304 5.80 2.20 -8.64
C ASP A 304 5.04 0.87 -8.58
N LEU A 305 4.80 0.29 -9.75
CA LEU A 305 4.17 -1.03 -9.91
C LEU A 305 5.13 -2.19 -9.62
N GLY A 306 6.42 -1.93 -9.38
CA GLY A 306 7.40 -2.93 -8.97
C GLY A 306 8.10 -3.67 -10.13
N CYS A 307 7.98 -3.19 -11.38
CA CYS A 307 8.66 -3.79 -12.53
C CYS A 307 10.20 -3.70 -12.40
N LEU A 308 10.94 -4.76 -12.72
CA LEU A 308 12.39 -4.83 -12.49
C LEU A 308 13.23 -4.76 -13.76
N CYS A 309 12.66 -4.30 -14.88
CA CYS A 309 13.45 -4.05 -16.07
C CYS A 309 14.53 -2.99 -15.79
N MET A 310 15.62 -3.01 -16.56
CA MET A 310 16.73 -2.06 -16.40
C MET A 310 16.27 -0.60 -16.42
N GLY A 311 15.23 -0.27 -17.21
CA GLY A 311 14.65 1.06 -17.25
C GLY A 311 13.99 1.46 -15.93
N CYS A 312 13.10 0.63 -15.39
CA CYS A 312 12.45 0.88 -14.11
C CYS A 312 13.46 0.95 -12.94
N CYS A 313 14.42 0.03 -12.89
CA CYS A 313 15.46 0.02 -11.86
C CYS A 313 16.33 1.29 -11.93
N ARG A 314 16.70 1.74 -13.13
CA ARG A 314 17.42 3.01 -13.32
C ARG A 314 16.58 4.20 -12.83
N LYS A 315 15.28 4.25 -13.17
CA LYS A 315 14.38 5.33 -12.73
C LYS A 315 14.25 5.36 -11.21
N ARG A 316 14.14 4.19 -10.54
CA ARG A 316 14.19 4.10 -9.07
C ARG A 316 15.47 4.67 -8.49
N GLY A 317 16.63 4.35 -9.06
CA GLY A 317 17.91 4.90 -8.61
C GLY A 317 17.96 6.42 -8.66
N LEU A 318 17.40 7.04 -9.71
CA LEU A 318 17.29 8.50 -9.83
C LEU A 318 16.35 9.10 -8.77
N LEU A 319 15.19 8.48 -8.56
CA LEU A 319 14.23 8.92 -7.54
C LEU A 319 14.78 8.76 -6.12
N LEU A 320 15.48 7.67 -5.85
CA LEU A 320 16.15 7.43 -4.57
C LEU A 320 17.21 8.50 -4.29
N PHE A 321 18.05 8.82 -5.28
CA PHE A 321 19.03 9.90 -5.14
C PHE A 321 18.36 11.24 -4.82
N LYS A 322 17.21 11.53 -5.46
CA LYS A 322 16.42 12.74 -5.17
C LYS A 322 15.90 12.75 -3.72
N LEU A 323 15.35 11.64 -3.24
CA LEU A 323 14.88 11.50 -1.84
C LEU A 323 16.02 11.68 -0.83
N GLN A 324 17.19 11.09 -1.11
CA GLN A 324 18.37 11.21 -0.26
C GLN A 324 18.86 12.66 -0.10
N LYS A 325 18.58 13.51 -1.10
CA LYS A 325 18.86 14.95 -1.08
C LYS A 325 17.73 15.78 -0.46
N GLY A 326 16.69 15.16 0.08
CA GLY A 326 15.52 15.83 0.65
C GLY A 326 14.50 16.31 -0.38
N GLY A 327 14.65 15.90 -1.65
CA GLY A 327 13.70 16.27 -2.71
C GLY A 327 12.41 15.46 -2.67
N GLN A 328 11.31 16.05 -3.14
CA GLN A 328 10.01 15.37 -3.24
C GLN A 328 9.89 14.56 -4.55
N ILE A 329 9.23 13.40 -4.47
CA ILE A 329 8.85 12.61 -5.66
C ILE A 329 7.46 13.06 -6.14
N THR A 330 7.41 13.54 -7.37
CA THR A 330 6.17 13.91 -8.08
C THR A 330 5.89 13.03 -9.28
N GLU A 331 6.87 12.21 -9.67
CA GLU A 331 6.86 11.40 -10.88
C GLU A 331 6.49 9.95 -10.58
N LYS A 332 5.71 9.31 -11.46
CA LYS A 332 5.46 7.86 -11.42
C LYS A 332 6.49 7.08 -12.23
N ILE A 333 6.72 5.84 -11.86
CA ILE A 333 7.49 4.85 -12.61
C ILE A 333 6.53 4.06 -13.49
N ASN A 334 6.27 4.58 -14.69
CA ASN A 334 5.62 3.83 -15.76
C ASN A 334 6.65 2.95 -16.48
N HIS A 335 6.34 1.69 -16.73
CA HIS A 335 7.23 0.74 -17.39
C HIS A 335 7.65 1.19 -18.80
N TYR A 336 6.68 1.62 -19.61
CA TYR A 336 6.91 2.04 -20.99
C TYR A 336 7.81 3.28 -21.05
N ASP A 337 7.50 4.30 -20.24
CA ASP A 337 8.29 5.53 -20.18
C ASP A 337 9.71 5.25 -19.70
N ALA A 338 9.85 4.47 -18.61
CA ALA A 338 11.16 4.13 -18.05
C ALA A 338 12.00 3.29 -19.03
N GLY A 339 11.38 2.38 -19.79
CA GLY A 339 12.03 1.63 -20.85
C GLY A 339 12.50 2.53 -21.99
N ALA A 340 11.64 3.43 -22.47
CA ALA A 340 11.96 4.38 -23.53
C ALA A 340 13.10 5.33 -23.12
N ASP A 341 13.06 5.87 -21.90
CA ASP A 341 14.10 6.75 -21.36
C ASP A 341 15.44 6.04 -21.22
N TYR A 342 15.43 4.77 -20.80
CA TYR A 342 16.63 3.95 -20.75
C TYR A 342 17.24 3.72 -22.12
N LEU A 343 16.43 3.37 -23.13
CA LEU A 343 16.90 3.18 -24.50
C LEU A 343 17.47 4.49 -25.09
N LYS A 344 16.81 5.62 -24.87
CA LYS A 344 17.32 6.96 -25.26
C LYS A 344 18.66 7.26 -24.61
N ALA A 345 18.79 6.99 -23.30
CA ALA A 345 20.04 7.21 -22.56
C ALA A 345 21.16 6.27 -23.04
N LYS A 346 20.84 5.01 -23.38
CA LYS A 346 21.78 4.05 -23.95
C LYS A 346 22.26 4.51 -25.33
N ALA A 347 21.36 4.94 -26.20
CA ALA A 347 21.69 5.44 -27.54
C ALA A 347 22.65 6.65 -27.51
N LYS A 348 22.48 7.57 -26.55
CA LYS A 348 23.40 8.71 -26.35
C LYS A 348 24.82 8.30 -25.93
N ARG A 349 25.01 7.09 -25.40
CA ARG A 349 26.30 6.56 -24.94
C ARG A 349 26.94 5.59 -25.94
N VAL A 350 26.22 5.20 -27.00
CA VAL A 350 26.84 4.45 -28.09
C VAL A 350 27.71 5.45 -28.85
N PRO A 351 29.03 5.25 -28.95
CA PRO A 351 29.84 6.06 -29.85
C PRO A 351 29.21 5.91 -31.23
N VAL A 352 28.76 7.03 -31.81
CA VAL A 352 28.41 7.08 -33.22
C VAL A 352 29.65 6.59 -33.94
N TYR A 353 29.62 5.34 -34.43
CA TYR A 353 30.67 4.87 -35.32
C TYR A 353 30.80 5.93 -36.38
N LEU A 354 31.97 6.58 -36.37
CA LEU A 354 32.38 7.58 -37.35
C LEU A 354 31.89 7.09 -38.71
N LYS A 355 31.15 7.95 -39.43
CA LYS A 355 31.01 7.80 -40.88
C LYS A 355 32.43 7.67 -41.42
N VAL A 356 32.87 6.44 -41.66
CA VAL A 356 34.05 6.18 -42.46
C VAL A 356 33.66 6.69 -43.83
N ASN A 357 34.21 7.85 -44.19
CA ASN A 357 34.18 8.31 -45.57
C ASN A 357 34.74 7.17 -46.42
N ASN A 358 33.87 6.60 -47.25
CA ASN A 358 34.26 5.73 -48.34
C ASN A 358 35.23 6.50 -49.23
N ASN A 359 36.53 6.28 -49.02
CA ASN A 359 37.59 6.44 -49.99
C ASN A 359 38.84 5.73 -49.44
N ASN A 360 38.78 4.40 -49.41
CA ASN A 360 39.90 3.53 -49.80
C ASN A 360 39.49 2.06 -49.61
N SER A 361 39.02 1.49 -50.71
CA SER A 361 38.84 0.07 -50.94
C SER A 361 40.20 -0.63 -50.96
N ARG A 362 40.64 -1.14 -49.81
CA ARG A 362 41.56 -2.29 -49.64
C ARG A 362 41.90 -2.39 -48.16
N ASN A 363 41.21 -3.28 -47.43
CA ASN A 363 41.61 -3.92 -46.15
C ASN A 363 40.42 -4.53 -45.37
N VAL A 364 39.34 -4.93 -46.06
CA VAL A 364 38.14 -5.52 -45.40
C VAL A 364 38.32 -7.00 -45.02
N GLU A 365 39.42 -7.66 -45.38
CA GLU A 365 39.58 -9.10 -45.09
C GLU A 365 40.21 -9.45 -43.73
N ILE A 366 40.72 -8.49 -42.95
CA ILE A 366 41.40 -8.83 -41.68
C ILE A 366 40.47 -8.74 -40.44
N LEU A 367 39.30 -8.10 -40.55
CA LEU A 367 38.40 -7.88 -39.39
C LEU A 367 37.31 -8.94 -39.21
N LYS A 368 37.08 -9.84 -40.18
CA LYS A 368 36.08 -10.91 -40.04
C LYS A 368 36.54 -12.12 -39.22
N SER A 369 37.85 -12.29 -38.98
CA SER A 369 38.36 -13.48 -38.27
C SER A 369 38.34 -13.36 -36.73
N ASN A 370 38.27 -12.15 -36.17
CA ASN A 370 38.37 -11.95 -34.72
C ASN A 370 37.02 -11.77 -33.99
N PHE A 371 35.90 -11.59 -34.71
CA PHE A 371 34.58 -11.44 -34.06
C PHE A 371 33.87 -12.76 -33.75
N MET A 372 34.30 -13.88 -34.36
CA MET A 372 33.69 -15.21 -34.16
C MET A 372 34.38 -16.07 -33.07
N LYS A 373 35.35 -15.52 -32.32
CA LYS A 373 36.05 -16.26 -31.24
C LYS A 373 35.66 -15.86 -29.81
N VAL A 374 34.74 -14.90 -29.61
CA VAL A 374 34.33 -14.45 -28.26
C VAL A 374 32.90 -14.89 -27.89
N LEU A 375 32.32 -15.83 -28.64
CA LEU A 375 31.05 -16.49 -28.28
C LEU A 375 31.18 -18.01 -28.37
N ARG A 376 31.99 -18.57 -27.47
CA ARG A 376 31.84 -19.93 -26.94
C ARG A 376 31.95 -19.89 -25.43
#